data_AF-A0A357NDQ6-F1
#
_entry.id   AF-A0A357NDQ6-F1
#
_cell.length_a   1.000
_cell.length_b   1.000
_cell.length_c   1.000
_cell.angle_alpha   90.00
_cell.angle_beta   90.00
_cell.angle_gamma   90.00
#
_symmetry.space_group_name_H-M   'P 1'
#
loop_
_entity.id
_entity.type
_entity.pdbx_description
1 polymer ?
#
loop_
_entity_poly.entity_id
_entity_poly.type
_entity_poly.pdbx_seq_one_letter_code
_entity_poly.pdbx_strand_id
1 'polypeptide(L)'
;MALIREKDSQKLHVKSKLMGESLVSKSFLQSLEEKEPFKVCPYATVIKLGGQSITDYGAKSLLPILQEIVQNAKEHKMIISSGGGTRSRHVYAIAMDLGMPTGIISKLGQSVSEQNALMISTLLSPYNGIKIGHDDLPKLGLYFSQGCIPVIHGMPPYGYWEHLPAQGLLPPIRTDV
;
A
#
# COMPACT_ATOMS: atom_id res chain seq x y z
N MET A 1 26.24 25.16 -0.96
CA MET A 1 26.81 24.01 -0.22
C MET A 1 28.09 23.60 -0.95
N ALA A 2 29.26 23.74 -0.32
CA ALA A 2 30.53 23.48 -1.00
C ALA A 2 30.80 21.96 -1.10
N LEU A 3 31.23 21.48 -2.27
CA LEU A 3 31.62 20.09 -2.49
C LEU A 3 33.01 19.84 -1.89
N ILE A 4 33.19 18.69 -1.24
CA ILE A 4 34.48 18.24 -0.69
C ILE A 4 35.09 17.27 -1.69
N ARG A 5 36.34 17.53 -2.09
CA ARG A 5 37.13 16.60 -2.91
C ARG A 5 37.85 15.63 -1.98
N GLU A 6 37.66 14.34 -2.19
CA GLU A 6 38.44 13.31 -1.51
C GLU A 6 39.90 13.42 -1.96
N LYS A 7 40.85 13.32 -1.03
CA LYS A 7 42.27 13.66 -1.31
C LYS A 7 42.88 12.82 -2.45
N ASP A 8 42.47 11.57 -2.56
CA ASP A 8 43.04 10.59 -3.49
C ASP A 8 42.06 10.16 -4.59
N SER A 9 40.86 10.75 -4.64
CA SER A 9 39.84 10.41 -5.64
C SER A 9 39.35 11.65 -6.39
N GLN A 10 38.98 11.46 -7.66
CA GLN A 10 38.38 12.55 -8.43
C GLN A 10 36.92 12.84 -8.04
N LYS A 11 36.37 12.12 -7.04
CA LYS A 11 34.97 12.24 -6.65
C LYS A 11 34.76 13.50 -5.79
N LEU A 12 33.67 14.18 -6.11
CA LEU A 12 33.18 15.33 -5.35
C LEU A 12 32.04 14.86 -4.47
N HIS A 13 32.13 15.17 -3.19
CA HIS A 13 31.20 14.70 -2.19
C HIS A 13 30.45 15.85 -1.54
N VAL A 14 29.23 15.54 -1.10
CA VAL A 14 28.47 16.37 -0.18
C VAL A 14 28.79 15.90 1.24
N LYS A 15 29.24 16.83 2.09
CA LYS A 15 29.53 16.53 3.50
C LYS A 15 28.28 16.01 4.20
N SER A 16 28.26 14.73 4.56
CA SER A 16 27.15 14.07 5.25
C SER A 16 27.65 12.82 5.97
N LYS A 17 26.84 12.25 6.88
CA LYS A 17 27.15 10.96 7.55
C LYS A 17 27.28 9.79 6.55
N LEU A 18 26.63 9.88 5.39
CA LEU A 18 26.62 8.83 4.36
C LEU A 18 27.71 9.05 3.29
N MET A 19 28.59 10.03 3.49
CA MET A 19 29.59 10.41 2.49
C MET A 19 30.59 9.28 2.25
N GLY A 20 30.70 8.82 1.00
CA GLY A 20 31.67 7.80 0.60
C GLY A 20 31.22 6.36 0.89
N GLU A 21 30.04 6.18 1.47
CA GLU A 21 29.52 4.87 1.88
C GLU A 21 28.73 4.18 0.76
N SER A 22 28.80 2.84 0.73
CA SER A 22 28.09 2.02 -0.26
C SER A 22 26.63 1.72 0.12
N LEU A 23 26.24 2.04 1.36
CA LEU A 23 24.93 1.74 1.97
C LEU A 23 24.58 0.24 2.08
N VAL A 24 25.54 -0.66 1.83
CA VAL A 24 25.38 -2.11 2.03
C VAL A 24 26.25 -2.68 3.15
N SER A 25 27.14 -1.86 3.72
CA SER A 25 27.99 -2.25 4.85
C SER A 25 27.15 -2.38 6.12
N LYS A 26 27.05 -3.62 6.65
CA LYS A 26 26.28 -3.90 7.87
C LYS A 26 26.79 -3.13 9.08
N SER A 27 28.12 -3.06 9.27
CA SER A 27 28.73 -2.35 10.40
C SER A 27 28.48 -0.85 10.34
N PHE A 28 28.51 -0.27 9.13
CA PHE A 28 28.17 1.13 8.92
C PHE A 28 26.69 1.39 9.21
N LEU A 29 25.78 0.59 8.66
CA LEU A 29 24.33 0.73 8.90
C LEU A 29 23.99 0.63 10.39
N GLN A 30 24.62 -0.29 11.12
CA GLN A 30 24.47 -0.44 12.58
C GLN A 30 25.02 0.75 13.38
N SER A 31 25.97 1.51 12.81
CA SER A 31 26.50 2.72 13.44
C SER A 31 25.58 3.94 13.27
N LEU A 32 24.57 3.85 12.40
CA LEU A 32 23.63 4.93 12.19
C LEU A 32 22.70 5.03 13.41
N GLU A 33 22.56 6.26 13.89
CA GLU A 33 21.63 6.59 14.97
C GLU A 33 20.19 6.42 14.48
N GLU A 34 19.46 5.50 15.10
CA GLU A 34 18.03 5.33 14.87
C GLU A 34 17.25 6.41 15.63
N LYS A 35 16.34 7.09 14.93
CA LYS A 35 15.39 8.02 15.53
C LYS A 35 13.99 7.45 15.42
N GLU A 36 13.12 7.82 16.35
CA GLU A 36 11.71 7.48 16.22
C GLU A 36 11.15 8.02 14.89
N PRO A 37 10.55 7.16 14.04
CA PRO A 37 9.98 7.61 12.79
C PRO A 37 8.86 8.63 13.03
N PHE A 38 8.87 9.70 12.25
CA PHE A 38 7.80 10.68 12.25
C PHE A 38 6.47 10.01 11.86
N LYS A 39 5.47 10.10 12.74
CA LYS A 39 4.14 9.55 12.49
C LYS A 39 3.30 10.60 11.75
N VAL A 40 3.04 10.38 10.46
CA VAL A 40 2.31 11.32 9.59
C VAL A 40 0.84 11.49 10.00
N CYS A 41 0.15 10.39 10.29
CA CYS A 41 -1.25 10.37 10.73
C CYS A 41 -1.43 9.39 11.90
N PRO A 42 -0.90 9.68 13.10
CA PRO A 42 -0.91 8.76 14.24
C PRO A 42 -2.32 8.45 14.77
N TYR A 43 -3.30 9.27 14.40
CA TYR A 43 -4.70 9.17 14.81
C TYR A 43 -5.57 8.38 13.81
N ALA A 44 -5.01 7.95 12.67
CA ALA A 44 -5.76 7.25 11.64
C ALA A 44 -5.71 5.73 11.82
N THR A 45 -6.85 5.06 11.63
CA THR A 45 -6.96 3.60 11.64
C THR A 45 -7.07 3.08 10.21
N VAL A 46 -6.27 2.07 9.86
CA VAL A 46 -6.40 1.37 8.58
C VAL A 46 -7.34 0.18 8.77
N ILE A 47 -8.41 0.12 7.99
CA ILE A 47 -9.41 -0.94 8.03
C ILE A 47 -9.40 -1.67 6.69
N LYS A 48 -9.08 -2.96 6.72
CA LYS A 48 -9.13 -3.79 5.53
C LYS A 48 -10.51 -4.44 5.39
N LEU A 49 -11.15 -4.23 4.24
CA LEU A 49 -12.32 -5.00 3.81
C LEU A 49 -11.86 -6.21 2.98
N GLY A 50 -12.06 -7.41 3.52
CA GLY A 50 -11.73 -8.66 2.84
C GLY A 50 -12.41 -8.78 1.48
N GLY A 51 -11.64 -9.13 0.44
CA GLY A 51 -12.20 -9.36 -0.89
C GLY A 51 -13.14 -10.55 -0.87
N GLN A 52 -12.64 -11.71 -0.45
CA GLN A 52 -13.43 -12.95 -0.42
C GLN A 52 -14.44 -13.00 0.73
N SER A 53 -14.04 -12.53 1.92
CA SER A 53 -14.86 -12.67 3.13
C SER A 53 -15.95 -11.62 3.26
N ILE A 54 -15.89 -10.51 2.49
CA ILE A 54 -16.84 -9.39 2.60
C ILE A 54 -17.32 -8.97 1.21
N THR A 55 -16.40 -8.48 0.36
CA THR A 55 -16.77 -7.81 -0.90
C THR A 55 -17.47 -8.76 -1.88
N ASP A 56 -17.01 -10.01 -1.98
CA ASP A 56 -17.57 -11.03 -2.87
C ASP A 56 -18.97 -11.51 -2.44
N TYR A 57 -19.38 -11.28 -1.19
CA TYR A 57 -20.75 -11.55 -0.72
C TYR A 57 -21.76 -10.46 -1.14
N GLY A 58 -21.28 -9.43 -1.84
CA GLY A 58 -22.10 -8.37 -2.40
C GLY A 58 -22.86 -7.58 -1.35
N ALA A 59 -24.04 -7.08 -1.73
CA ALA A 59 -24.81 -6.13 -0.93
C ALA A 59 -25.13 -6.61 0.49
N LYS A 60 -25.40 -7.92 0.66
CA LYS A 60 -25.79 -8.51 1.95
C LYS A 60 -24.71 -8.35 3.03
N SER A 61 -23.43 -8.43 2.64
CA SER A 61 -22.31 -8.27 3.57
C SER A 61 -21.73 -6.87 3.52
N LEU A 62 -21.56 -6.30 2.32
CA LEU A 62 -20.86 -5.05 2.14
C LEU A 62 -21.65 -3.84 2.63
N LEU A 63 -22.94 -3.73 2.29
CA LEU A 63 -23.71 -2.50 2.61
C LEU A 63 -23.86 -2.25 4.12
N PRO A 64 -24.15 -3.25 4.98
CA PRO A 64 -24.18 -3.03 6.43
C PRO A 64 -22.84 -2.51 6.97
N ILE A 65 -21.71 -3.06 6.50
CA ILE A 65 -20.38 -2.62 6.93
C ILE A 65 -20.09 -1.19 6.47
N LEU A 66 -20.48 -0.83 5.24
CA LEU A 66 -20.33 0.56 4.78
C LEU A 66 -21.19 1.52 5.61
N GLN A 67 -22.38 1.12 6.04
CA GLN A 67 -23.21 1.92 6.94
C GLN A 67 -22.52 2.14 8.29
N GLU A 68 -21.91 1.11 8.88
CA GLU A 68 -21.11 1.24 10.10
C GLU A 68 -19.93 2.20 9.92
N ILE A 69 -19.21 2.10 8.79
CA ILE A 69 -18.12 3.02 8.46
C ILE A 69 -18.63 4.47 8.40
N VAL A 70 -19.76 4.71 7.72
CA VAL A 70 -20.34 6.06 7.60
C VAL A 70 -20.78 6.61 8.96
N GLN A 71 -21.40 5.79 9.80
CA GLN A 71 -21.82 6.20 11.15
C GLN A 71 -20.62 6.60 12.03
N ASN A 72 -19.48 5.96 11.83
CA ASN A 72 -18.26 6.18 12.63
C ASN A 72 -17.29 7.21 12.02
N ALA A 73 -17.47 7.62 10.76
CA ALA A 73 -16.52 8.48 10.03
C ALA A 73 -16.34 9.89 10.64
N LYS A 74 -17.32 10.36 11.41
CA LYS A 74 -17.24 11.66 12.10
C LYS A 74 -16.27 11.62 13.28
N GLU A 75 -16.21 10.50 13.98
CA GLU A 75 -15.44 10.33 15.22
C GLU A 75 -14.08 9.68 14.95
N HIS A 76 -14.01 8.80 13.94
CA HIS A 76 -12.83 8.00 13.64
C HIS A 76 -12.27 8.32 12.26
N LYS A 77 -10.98 8.68 12.19
CA LYS A 77 -10.26 8.85 10.92
C LYS A 77 -9.86 7.46 10.42
N MET A 78 -10.51 7.01 9.35
CA MET A 78 -10.35 5.67 8.81
C MET A 78 -9.81 5.70 7.39
N ILE A 79 -8.87 4.81 7.07
CA ILE A 79 -8.44 4.50 5.70
C ILE A 79 -8.99 3.12 5.36
N ILE A 80 -9.85 3.03 4.37
CA ILE A 80 -10.47 1.78 3.96
C ILE A 80 -9.61 1.14 2.87
N SER A 81 -9.12 -0.07 3.11
CA SER A 81 -8.30 -0.84 2.17
C SER A 81 -9.09 -2.03 1.61
N SER A 82 -9.11 -2.23 0.30
CA SER A 82 -9.86 -3.33 -0.32
C SER A 82 -9.00 -4.58 -0.55
N GLY A 83 -9.56 -5.76 -0.28
CA GLY A 83 -8.98 -7.05 -0.67
C GLY A 83 -9.18 -7.38 -2.16
N GLY A 84 -8.56 -8.47 -2.64
CA GLY A 84 -8.75 -8.99 -4.00
C GLY A 84 -9.98 -9.89 -4.15
N GLY A 85 -9.99 -11.05 -3.50
CA GLY A 85 -11.12 -11.99 -3.51
C GLY A 85 -11.01 -13.11 -4.54
N THR A 86 -12.14 -13.70 -4.93
CA THR A 86 -12.20 -14.88 -5.79
C THR A 86 -11.71 -14.58 -7.21
N ARG A 87 -11.96 -13.36 -7.71
CA ARG A 87 -11.46 -12.92 -9.02
C ARG A 87 -9.93 -12.89 -9.07
N SER A 88 -9.28 -12.55 -7.95
CA SER A 88 -7.81 -12.65 -7.84
C SER A 88 -7.36 -14.10 -7.97
N ARG A 89 -8.02 -15.05 -7.31
CA ARG A 89 -7.67 -16.48 -7.41
C ARG A 89 -7.84 -17.01 -8.83
N HIS A 90 -8.91 -16.60 -9.51
CA HIS A 90 -9.15 -16.99 -10.90
C HIS A 90 -8.03 -16.49 -11.83
N VAL A 91 -7.67 -15.20 -11.74
CA VAL A 91 -6.58 -14.66 -12.57
C VAL A 91 -5.23 -15.27 -12.21
N TYR A 92 -4.99 -15.60 -10.93
CA TYR A 92 -3.78 -16.31 -10.51
C TYR A 92 -3.71 -17.71 -11.11
N ALA A 93 -4.81 -18.45 -11.11
CA ALA A 93 -4.85 -19.80 -11.69
C ALA A 93 -4.47 -19.77 -13.18
N ILE A 94 -5.06 -18.85 -13.95
CA ILE A 94 -4.74 -18.68 -15.38
C ILE A 94 -3.28 -18.27 -15.56
N ALA A 95 -2.79 -17.29 -14.78
CA ALA A 95 -1.42 -16.82 -14.93
C ALA A 95 -0.39 -17.90 -14.58
N MET A 96 -0.66 -18.72 -13.56
CA MET A 96 0.20 -19.85 -13.21
C MET A 96 0.18 -20.94 -14.28
N ASP A 97 -0.98 -21.25 -14.85
CA ASP A 97 -1.14 -22.21 -15.95
C ASP A 97 -0.33 -21.78 -17.18
N LEU A 98 -0.31 -20.48 -17.46
CA LEU A 98 0.51 -19.88 -18.52
C LEU A 98 2.00 -19.74 -18.16
N GLY A 99 2.44 -20.17 -16.98
CA GLY A 99 3.84 -20.07 -16.54
C GLY A 99 4.32 -18.65 -16.28
N MET A 100 3.42 -17.72 -15.94
CA MET A 100 3.78 -16.32 -15.70
C MET A 100 4.59 -16.16 -14.40
N PRO A 101 5.57 -15.23 -14.36
CA PRO A 101 6.36 -14.98 -13.16
C PRO A 101 5.54 -14.25 -12.08
N THR A 102 5.99 -14.37 -10.82
CA THR A 102 5.31 -13.79 -9.64
C THR A 102 4.99 -12.30 -9.78
N GLY A 103 5.86 -11.49 -10.39
CA GLY A 103 5.59 -10.06 -10.59
C GLY A 103 4.40 -9.79 -11.51
N ILE A 104 4.21 -10.62 -12.54
CA ILE A 104 3.03 -10.53 -13.43
C ILE A 104 1.78 -10.95 -12.66
N ILE A 105 1.86 -12.02 -11.87
CA ILE A 105 0.75 -12.49 -11.02
C ILE A 105 0.35 -11.41 -10.00
N SER A 106 1.33 -10.76 -9.36
CA SER A 106 1.11 -9.66 -8.40
C SER A 106 0.38 -8.49 -9.08
N LYS A 107 0.85 -8.08 -10.27
CA LYS A 107 0.22 -6.99 -11.03
C LYS A 107 -1.22 -7.31 -11.44
N LEU A 108 -1.50 -8.54 -11.84
CA LEU A 108 -2.87 -8.99 -12.15
C LEU A 108 -3.75 -8.98 -10.90
N GLY A 109 -3.22 -9.40 -9.74
CA GLY A 109 -3.91 -9.36 -8.45
C GLY A 109 -4.30 -7.96 -8.00
N GLN A 110 -3.42 -6.98 -8.22
CA GLN A 110 -3.65 -5.56 -7.95
C GLN A 110 -4.92 -5.04 -8.62
N SER A 111 -5.15 -5.37 -9.89
CA SER A 111 -6.30 -4.89 -10.64
C SER A 111 -7.64 -5.23 -9.98
N VAL A 112 -7.75 -6.40 -9.34
CA VAL A 112 -8.98 -6.85 -8.68
C VAL A 112 -9.24 -6.05 -7.40
N SER A 113 -8.19 -5.78 -6.62
CA SER A 113 -8.28 -4.94 -5.44
C SER A 113 -8.64 -3.50 -5.82
N GLU A 114 -8.09 -2.97 -6.92
CA GLU A 114 -8.46 -1.67 -7.49
C GLU A 114 -9.93 -1.58 -7.90
N GLN A 115 -10.46 -2.63 -8.54
CA GLN A 115 -11.90 -2.72 -8.87
C GLN A 115 -12.77 -2.68 -7.61
N ASN A 116 -12.39 -3.41 -6.57
CA ASN A 116 -13.12 -3.39 -5.30
C ASN A 116 -13.05 -2.01 -4.63
N ALA A 117 -11.88 -1.36 -4.64
CA ALA A 117 -11.72 0.00 -4.11
C ALA A 117 -12.62 1.00 -4.85
N LEU A 118 -12.70 0.89 -6.18
CA LEU A 118 -13.60 1.70 -7.00
C LEU A 118 -15.06 1.52 -6.57
N MET A 119 -15.57 0.27 -6.51
CA MET A 119 -16.95 0.01 -6.10
C MET A 119 -17.25 0.57 -4.69
N ILE A 120 -16.37 0.31 -3.72
CA ILE A 120 -16.52 0.78 -2.34
C ILE A 120 -16.53 2.31 -2.28
N SER A 121 -15.58 2.97 -2.95
CA SER A 121 -15.51 4.43 -2.97
C SER A 121 -16.73 5.08 -3.61
N THR A 122 -17.28 4.48 -4.67
CA THR A 122 -18.50 4.96 -5.33
C THR A 122 -19.70 4.86 -4.39
N LEU A 123 -19.86 3.76 -3.67
CA LEU A 123 -20.93 3.58 -2.68
C LEU A 123 -20.80 4.55 -1.49
N LEU A 124 -19.57 4.89 -1.11
CA LEU A 124 -19.29 5.87 -0.06
C LEU A 124 -19.31 7.32 -0.54
N SER A 125 -19.38 7.59 -1.85
CA SER A 125 -19.29 8.95 -2.40
C SER A 125 -20.32 9.96 -1.84
N PRO A 126 -21.58 9.59 -1.52
CA PRO A 126 -22.52 10.52 -0.88
C PRO A 126 -22.13 10.89 0.56
N TYR A 127 -21.16 10.19 1.13
CA TYR A 127 -20.67 10.32 2.51
C TYR A 127 -19.19 10.73 2.55
N ASN A 128 -18.74 11.49 1.55
CA ASN A 128 -17.34 11.92 1.37
C ASN A 128 -16.33 10.79 1.16
N GLY A 129 -16.78 9.62 0.70
CA GLY A 129 -15.91 8.56 0.23
C GLY A 129 -15.10 8.98 -0.99
N ILE A 130 -13.78 8.78 -0.94
CA ILE A 130 -12.87 9.14 -2.02
C ILE A 130 -11.90 8.01 -2.32
N LYS A 131 -11.81 7.60 -3.58
CA LYS A 131 -10.76 6.68 -4.01
C LYS A 131 -9.43 7.42 -4.06
N ILE A 132 -8.42 6.88 -3.40
CA ILE A 132 -7.05 7.43 -3.39
C ILE A 132 -6.06 6.41 -3.97
N GLY A 133 -4.94 6.91 -4.48
CA GLY A 133 -3.77 6.11 -4.85
C GLY A 133 -2.62 6.25 -3.85
N HIS A 134 -1.52 5.55 -4.12
CA HIS A 134 -0.30 5.65 -3.30
C HIS A 134 0.26 7.08 -3.26
N ASP A 135 0.19 7.82 -4.37
CA ASP A 135 0.68 9.20 -4.48
C ASP A 135 -0.18 10.21 -3.71
N ASP A 136 -1.34 9.79 -3.21
CA ASP A 136 -2.25 10.63 -2.43
C ASP A 136 -2.03 10.47 -0.92
N LEU A 137 -1.19 9.53 -0.46
CA LEU A 137 -0.90 9.34 0.97
C LEU A 137 -0.39 10.62 1.67
N PRO A 138 0.47 11.46 1.07
CA PRO A 138 0.86 12.74 1.67
C PRO A 138 -0.31 13.73 1.86
N LYS A 139 -1.42 13.51 1.15
CA LYS A 139 -2.63 14.36 1.18
C LYS A 139 -3.65 13.89 2.24
N LEU A 140 -3.38 12.81 2.99
CA LEU A 140 -4.29 12.26 3.99
C LEU A 140 -4.75 13.29 5.04
N GLY A 141 -3.84 14.15 5.50
CA GLY A 141 -4.18 15.22 6.44
C GLY A 141 -5.26 16.15 5.87
N LEU A 142 -5.17 16.52 4.59
CA LEU A 142 -6.17 17.32 3.89
C LEU A 142 -7.50 16.57 3.79
N TYR A 143 -7.50 15.31 3.36
CA TYR A 143 -8.71 14.51 3.26
C TYR A 143 -9.43 14.38 4.61
N PHE A 144 -8.71 14.09 5.68
CA PHE A 144 -9.30 13.98 7.01
C PHE A 144 -9.84 15.31 7.54
N SER A 145 -9.22 16.44 7.19
CA SER A 145 -9.70 17.79 7.53
C SER A 145 -11.04 18.11 6.86
N GLN A 146 -11.27 17.58 5.66
CA GLN A 146 -12.52 17.74 4.89
C GLN A 146 -13.57 16.68 5.24
N GLY A 147 -13.28 15.80 6.21
CA GLY A 147 -14.19 14.72 6.61
C GLY A 147 -14.34 13.62 5.54
N CYS A 148 -13.34 13.46 4.67
CA CYS A 148 -13.32 12.39 3.68
C CYS A 148 -13.09 11.02 4.32
N ILE A 149 -13.55 9.98 3.63
CA ILE A 149 -13.28 8.57 3.92
C ILE A 149 -12.39 8.02 2.78
N PRO A 150 -11.05 8.05 2.92
CA PRO A 150 -10.15 7.54 1.90
C PRO A 150 -10.31 6.03 1.70
N VAL A 151 -10.41 5.62 0.45
CA VAL A 151 -10.49 4.21 0.02
C VAL A 151 -9.33 3.91 -0.90
N ILE A 152 -8.49 2.94 -0.54
CA ILE A 152 -7.31 2.53 -1.29
C ILE A 152 -7.37 1.03 -1.61
N HIS A 153 -6.69 0.60 -2.67
CA HIS A 153 -6.50 -0.82 -2.91
C HIS A 153 -5.43 -1.38 -1.96
N GLY A 154 -5.60 -2.62 -1.48
CA GLY A 154 -4.73 -3.20 -0.47
C GLY A 154 -3.46 -3.87 -1.00
N MET A 155 -3.32 -4.06 -2.31
CA MET A 155 -2.12 -4.70 -2.88
C MET A 155 -0.90 -3.78 -2.78
N PRO A 156 0.30 -4.31 -2.39
CA PRO A 156 1.50 -3.51 -2.24
C PRO A 156 2.01 -2.98 -3.59
N PRO A 157 2.83 -1.91 -3.58
CA PRO A 157 3.28 -1.26 -4.81
C PRO A 157 4.43 -2.01 -5.52
N TYR A 158 4.73 -3.26 -5.15
CA TYR A 158 5.85 -4.00 -5.75
C TYR A 158 5.61 -4.37 -7.21
N GLY A 159 4.38 -4.77 -7.58
CA GLY A 159 4.02 -5.08 -8.96
C GLY A 159 5.01 -6.03 -9.63
N TYR A 160 5.67 -5.59 -10.71
CA TYR A 160 6.68 -6.39 -11.41
C TYR A 160 7.92 -6.74 -10.57
N TRP A 161 8.19 -5.97 -9.51
CA TRP A 161 9.30 -6.15 -8.56
C TRP A 161 8.88 -6.92 -7.31
N GLU A 162 7.77 -7.67 -7.35
CA GLU A 162 7.33 -8.52 -6.25
C GLU A 162 8.44 -9.49 -5.81
N HIS A 163 8.53 -9.70 -4.51
CA HIS A 163 9.47 -10.67 -3.96
C HIS A 163 9.07 -12.08 -4.38
N LEU A 164 10.05 -12.85 -4.88
CA LEU A 164 9.82 -14.25 -5.19
C LEU A 164 9.45 -15.03 -3.92
N PRO A 165 8.42 -15.88 -3.97
CA PRO A 165 8.09 -16.73 -2.83
C PRO A 165 9.18 -17.80 -2.64
N ALA A 166 9.28 -18.33 -1.43
CA ALA A 166 10.18 -19.45 -1.14
C ALA A 166 9.78 -20.73 -1.92
N GLN A 167 8.49 -20.88 -2.23
CA GLN A 167 7.96 -22.00 -3.00
C GLN A 167 6.77 -21.54 -3.87
N GLY A 168 6.68 -22.06 -5.09
CA GLY A 168 5.61 -21.77 -6.03
C GLY A 168 5.77 -20.42 -6.73
N LEU A 169 4.66 -19.86 -7.23
CA LEU A 169 4.66 -18.61 -8.00
C LEU A 169 3.74 -17.53 -7.40
N LEU A 170 2.93 -17.88 -6.39
CA LEU A 170 1.98 -16.94 -5.80
C LEU A 170 2.71 -15.81 -5.05
N PRO A 171 2.29 -14.54 -5.22
CA PRO A 171 2.84 -13.43 -4.46
C PRO A 171 2.74 -13.68 -2.95
N PRO A 172 3.88 -13.66 -2.23
CA PRO A 172 3.88 -13.90 -0.79
C PRO A 172 3.19 -12.76 -0.05
N ILE A 173 3.40 -11.52 -0.52
CA ILE A 173 2.83 -10.29 0.04
C ILE A 173 1.61 -9.89 -0.79
N ARG A 174 0.49 -9.63 -0.13
CA ARG A 174 -0.78 -9.30 -0.82
C ARG A 174 -1.53 -8.22 -0.03
N THR A 175 -2.85 -8.35 0.07
CA THR A 175 -3.70 -7.34 0.72
C THR A 175 -3.73 -7.40 2.24
N ASP A 176 -3.20 -8.46 2.88
CA ASP A 176 -3.24 -8.65 4.35
C ASP A 176 -2.01 -8.08 5.02
N VAL A 177 -0.85 -8.57 4.57
CA VAL A 177 0.48 -8.27 5.05
C VAL A 177 1.43 -8.34 3.87
#